data_AF-A0A9D1DG22-F1
#
_entry.id   AF-A0A9D1DG22-F1
#
_cell.length_a   1.000
_cell.length_b   1.000
_cell.length_c   1.000
_cell.angle_alpha   90.00
_cell.angle_beta   90.00
_cell.angle_gamma   90.00
#
_symmetry.space_group_name_H-M   'P 1'
#
loop_
_entity.id
_entity.type
_entity.pdbx_description
1 polymer ?
#
loop_
_entity_poly.entity_id
_entity_poly.type
_entity_poly.pdbx_seq_one_letter_code
_entity_poly.pdbx_strand_id
1 'polypeptide(L)'
;MPMLLALQTDDKVTLSLTILLTGLVVVFLVLIVLTEIIKLYGTLVHNATNKNKKPKPVEKAQEPAPAPVSAPVPAAPAAPAVEDGIPGEIVAAIAAAVYCTEGASVSAIKSIRRSRSASRSAWGMAGVMENTRPF
;
A
#
# COMPACT_ATOMS: atom_id res chain seq x y z
N MET A 1 -9.91 -50.57 21.30
CA MET A 1 -9.19 -49.62 20.42
C MET A 1 -9.52 -48.14 20.75
N PRO A 2 -9.23 -47.59 21.96
CA PRO A 2 -9.43 -46.16 22.22
C PRO A 2 -8.14 -45.30 22.20
N MET A 3 -6.95 -45.89 22.21
CA MET A 3 -5.68 -45.15 22.31
C MET A 3 -5.27 -44.36 21.04
N LEU A 4 -5.98 -44.55 19.92
CA LEU A 4 -5.67 -43.86 18.66
C LEU A 4 -6.27 -42.45 18.59
N LEU A 5 -7.34 -42.18 19.35
CA LEU A 5 -8.00 -40.86 19.36
C LEU A 5 -7.26 -39.83 20.20
N ALA A 6 -6.57 -40.24 21.27
CA ALA A 6 -5.86 -39.33 22.16
C ALA A 6 -4.70 -38.59 21.45
N LEU A 7 -3.91 -39.31 20.64
CA LEU A 7 -2.79 -38.72 19.89
C LEU A 7 -3.23 -37.74 18.79
N GLN A 8 -4.39 -37.95 18.15
CA GLN A 8 -4.87 -37.02 17.11
C GLN A 8 -5.32 -35.66 17.67
N THR A 9 -5.75 -35.60 18.92
CA THR A 9 -6.12 -34.35 19.59
C THR A 9 -4.90 -33.51 19.92
N ASP A 10 -3.81 -34.12 20.36
CA ASP A 10 -2.59 -33.39 20.75
C ASP A 10 -1.94 -32.67 19.57
N ASP A 11 -1.89 -33.30 18.39
CA ASP A 11 -1.38 -32.67 17.16
C ASP A 11 -2.25 -31.47 16.74
N LYS A 12 -3.58 -31.61 16.76
CA LYS A 12 -4.49 -30.50 16.41
C LYS A 12 -4.41 -29.35 17.41
N VAL A 13 -4.38 -29.67 18.72
CA VAL A 13 -4.28 -28.67 19.78
C VAL A 13 -2.95 -27.93 19.68
N THR A 14 -1.85 -28.64 19.40
CA THR A 14 -0.52 -28.04 19.21
C THR A 14 -0.50 -27.14 17.98
N LEU A 15 -1.03 -27.58 16.83
CA LEU A 15 -1.13 -26.75 15.63
C LEU A 15 -1.97 -25.49 15.86
N SER A 16 -3.12 -25.61 16.51
CA SER A 16 -3.97 -24.47 16.85
C SER A 16 -3.25 -23.49 17.80
N LEU A 17 -2.54 -24.01 18.80
CA LEU A 17 -1.75 -23.20 19.74
C LEU A 17 -0.58 -22.48 19.02
N THR A 18 0.14 -23.17 18.14
CA THR A 18 1.23 -22.60 17.34
C THR A 18 0.72 -21.51 16.40
N ILE A 19 -0.43 -21.70 15.76
CA ILE A 19 -1.05 -20.69 14.87
C ILE A 19 -1.52 -19.48 15.67
N LEU A 20 -2.13 -19.69 16.85
CA LEU A 20 -2.54 -18.62 17.75
C LEU A 20 -1.32 -17.79 18.21
N LEU A 21 -0.26 -18.45 18.66
CA LEU A 21 0.98 -17.80 19.10
C LEU A 21 1.68 -17.09 17.94
N THR A 22 1.76 -17.74 16.78
CA THR A 22 2.35 -17.15 15.56
C THR A 22 1.55 -15.93 15.12
N GLY A 23 0.21 -15.99 15.13
CA GLY A 23 -0.66 -14.86 14.82
C GLY A 23 -0.45 -13.69 15.78
N LEU A 24 -0.38 -13.96 17.09
CA LEU A 24 -0.08 -12.95 18.11
C LEU A 24 1.26 -12.25 17.82
N VAL A 25 2.31 -13.03 17.55
CA VAL A 25 3.66 -12.51 17.28
C VAL A 25 3.70 -11.72 15.97
N VAL A 26 3.09 -12.24 14.89
CA VAL A 26 3.03 -11.57 13.58
C VAL A 26 2.29 -10.25 13.68
N VAL A 27 1.16 -10.20 14.39
CA VAL A 27 0.40 -8.96 14.61
C VAL A 27 1.24 -7.93 15.37
N PHE A 28 1.96 -8.35 16.40
CA PHE A 28 2.87 -7.48 17.16
C PHE A 28 3.99 -6.91 16.28
N LEU A 29 4.61 -7.74 15.43
CA LEU A 29 5.64 -7.32 14.48
C LEU A 29 5.12 -6.26 13.50
N VAL A 30 3.94 -6.49 12.91
CA VAL A 30 3.31 -5.54 11.98
C VAL A 30 3.00 -4.21 12.67
N LEU A 31 2.46 -4.23 13.90
CA LEU A 31 2.18 -3.04 14.70
C LEU A 31 3.46 -2.23 14.99
N ILE A 32 4.55 -2.91 15.38
CA ILE A 32 5.84 -2.26 15.64
C ILE A 32 6.37 -1.58 14.38
N VAL A 33 6.42 -2.30 13.25
CA VAL A 33 6.91 -1.75 11.98
C VAL A 33 6.08 -0.53 11.54
N LEU A 34 4.74 -0.61 11.64
CA LEU A 34 3.88 0.50 11.27
C LEU A 34 4.07 1.71 12.20
N THR A 35 4.24 1.47 13.51
CA THR A 35 4.51 2.51 14.51
C THR A 35 5.87 3.18 14.29
N GLU A 36 6.92 2.41 13.97
CA GLU A 36 8.25 2.93 13.64
C GLU A 36 8.20 3.88 12.44
N ILE A 37 7.50 3.49 11.37
CA ILE A 37 7.34 4.31 10.17
C ILE A 37 6.57 5.60 10.49
N ILE A 38 5.44 5.51 11.20
CA ILE A 38 4.65 6.68 11.61
C ILE A 38 5.46 7.58 12.54
N LYS A 39 6.26 7.04 13.45
CA LYS A 39 7.15 7.82 14.31
C LYS A 39 8.24 8.52 13.51
N LEU A 40 8.79 7.90 12.49
CA LEU A 40 9.81 8.54 11.64
C LEU A 40 9.20 9.70 10.83
N TYR A 41 8.07 9.49 10.15
CA TYR A 41 7.34 10.57 9.47
C TYR A 41 6.85 11.63 10.46
N GLY A 42 6.37 11.20 11.61
CA GLY A 42 5.94 12.06 12.72
C GLY A 42 7.09 12.92 13.24
N THR A 43 8.29 12.35 13.43
CA THR A 43 9.49 13.07 13.84
C THR A 43 9.98 14.02 12.76
N LEU A 44 9.94 13.65 11.48
CA LEU A 44 10.30 14.57 10.39
C LEU A 44 9.33 15.76 10.29
N VAL A 45 8.02 15.51 10.36
CA VAL A 45 6.99 16.56 10.38
C VAL A 45 7.03 17.37 11.69
N HIS A 46 7.31 16.73 12.82
CA HIS A 46 7.50 17.40 14.11
C HIS A 46 8.75 18.30 14.08
N ASN A 47 9.87 17.85 13.49
CA ASN A 47 11.04 18.70 13.29
C ASN A 47 10.78 19.87 12.33
N ALA A 48 9.93 19.69 11.32
CA ALA A 48 9.53 20.77 10.42
C ALA A 48 8.54 21.75 11.06
N THR A 49 7.60 21.28 11.89
CA THR A 49 6.62 22.14 12.57
C THR A 49 7.21 22.86 13.79
N ASN A 50 8.20 22.28 14.46
CA ASN A 50 8.89 22.89 15.61
C ASN A 50 9.74 24.10 15.23
N LYS A 51 10.16 24.24 13.96
CA LYS A 51 10.80 25.46 13.45
C LYS A 51 9.81 26.61 13.19
N ASN A 52 8.50 26.33 13.17
CA ASN A 52 7.46 27.31 12.83
C ASN A 52 6.43 27.59 13.95
N LYS A 53 6.55 27.00 15.14
CA LYS A 53 5.65 27.31 16.26
C LYS A 53 6.35 28.18 17.31
N LYS A 54 6.40 29.49 17.02
CA LYS A 54 6.24 30.48 18.10
C LYS A 54 4.86 30.25 18.73
N PRO A 55 4.74 30.21 20.06
CA PRO A 55 3.45 29.98 20.70
C PRO A 55 2.57 31.21 20.45
N LYS A 56 1.45 31.04 19.75
CA LYS A 56 0.36 32.02 19.79
C LYS A 56 -0.79 31.43 20.60
N PRO A 57 -1.18 32.10 21.70
CA PRO A 57 -2.22 31.64 22.60
C PRO A 57 -3.53 31.35 21.87
N VAL A 58 -4.22 30.38 22.43
CA VAL A 58 -5.63 30.08 22.24
C VAL A 58 -6.42 31.39 22.36
N GLU A 59 -7.00 31.86 21.26
CA GLU A 59 -8.04 32.88 21.33
C GLU A 59 -9.29 32.39 20.61
N LYS A 60 -10.36 32.59 21.35
CA LYS A 60 -11.69 32.04 21.27
C LYS A 60 -12.51 32.91 20.33
N ALA A 61 -13.46 32.27 19.64
CA ALA A 61 -14.67 32.86 19.09
C ALA A 61 -14.53 33.83 17.88
N GLN A 62 -15.10 33.43 16.74
CA GLN A 62 -16.30 34.05 16.14
C GLN A 62 -16.41 33.70 14.64
N GLU A 63 -17.45 32.95 14.31
CA GLU A 63 -18.13 32.94 13.01
C GLU A 63 -18.70 34.34 12.74
N PRO A 64 -18.55 34.91 11.51
CA PRO A 64 -19.56 34.73 10.46
C PRO A 64 -19.07 34.77 8.99
N ALA A 65 -19.78 34.06 8.10
CA ALA A 65 -19.78 34.22 6.63
C ALA A 65 -20.33 35.62 6.21
N PRO A 66 -20.09 36.21 4.99
CA PRO A 66 -20.41 35.62 3.65
C PRO A 66 -19.61 36.07 2.38
N ALA A 67 -19.63 35.24 1.30
CA ALA A 67 -19.60 35.50 -0.17
C ALA A 67 -18.44 36.33 -0.84
N PRO A 68 -18.20 36.35 -2.19
CA PRO A 68 -18.69 35.54 -3.33
C PRO A 68 -17.59 34.99 -4.30
N VAL A 69 -18.07 34.24 -5.32
CA VAL A 69 -17.48 33.60 -6.52
C VAL A 69 -16.23 34.20 -7.23
N SER A 70 -15.32 33.32 -7.69
CA SER A 70 -14.62 33.46 -8.98
C SER A 70 -14.19 32.09 -9.56
N ALA A 71 -14.40 31.89 -10.85
CA ALA A 71 -14.21 30.64 -11.58
C ALA A 71 -12.72 30.39 -11.93
N PRO A 72 -12.20 29.14 -11.89
CA PRO A 72 -10.85 28.84 -12.36
C PRO A 72 -10.82 28.63 -13.88
N VAL A 73 -9.99 29.43 -14.56
CA VAL A 73 -9.59 29.27 -15.96
C VAL A 73 -8.83 27.94 -16.14
N PRO A 74 -9.07 27.14 -17.19
CA PRO A 74 -8.37 25.87 -17.39
C PRO A 74 -6.91 26.11 -17.80
N ALA A 75 -5.96 25.72 -16.93
CA ALA A 75 -4.55 25.65 -17.31
C ALA A 75 -4.31 24.39 -18.17
N ALA A 76 -3.79 24.61 -19.38
CA ALA A 76 -3.41 23.57 -20.33
C ALA A 76 -2.28 22.65 -19.78
N PRO A 77 -2.18 21.40 -20.25
CA PRO A 77 -1.38 20.36 -19.60
C PRO A 77 0.11 20.54 -19.89
N ALA A 78 0.92 20.62 -18.83
CA ALA A 78 2.36 20.47 -18.95
C ALA A 78 2.70 19.08 -19.51
N ALA A 79 3.51 19.05 -20.56
CA ALA A 79 3.95 17.84 -21.25
C ALA A 79 4.68 16.89 -20.27
N PRO A 80 4.36 15.59 -20.28
CA PRO A 80 4.97 14.62 -19.37
C PRO A 80 6.42 14.34 -19.79
N ALA A 81 7.36 14.83 -18.99
CA ALA A 81 8.72 14.34 -18.96
C ALA A 81 8.69 12.82 -18.68
N VAL A 82 9.16 12.04 -19.65
CA VAL A 82 9.56 10.66 -19.41
C VAL A 82 10.98 10.75 -18.88
N GLU A 83 11.10 10.94 -17.58
CA GLU A 83 12.36 10.87 -16.86
C GLU A 83 12.85 9.42 -16.82
N ASP A 84 14.14 9.25 -17.06
CA ASP A 84 14.97 8.06 -16.81
C ASP A 84 14.97 7.69 -15.30
N GLY A 85 13.79 7.41 -14.75
CA GLY A 85 13.54 7.46 -13.31
C GLY A 85 13.14 6.15 -12.65
N ILE A 86 13.31 5.00 -13.32
CA ILE A 86 13.01 3.70 -12.72
C ILE A 86 14.34 3.01 -12.38
N PRO A 87 14.73 2.94 -11.10
CA PRO A 87 15.98 2.32 -10.68
C PRO A 87 16.02 0.84 -11.07
N GLY A 88 17.19 0.37 -11.51
CA GLY A 88 17.39 -0.99 -12.02
C GLY A 88 17.05 -2.07 -10.98
N GLU A 89 17.16 -1.73 -9.70
CA GLU A 89 16.76 -2.54 -8.56
C GLU A 89 15.26 -2.86 -8.58
N ILE A 90 14.41 -1.87 -8.91
CA ILE A 90 12.96 -2.06 -9.01
C ILE A 90 12.64 -2.93 -10.23
N VAL A 91 13.32 -2.72 -11.35
CA VAL A 91 13.15 -3.54 -12.56
C VAL A 91 13.55 -4.99 -12.28
N ALA A 92 14.67 -5.21 -11.60
CA ALA A 92 15.16 -6.54 -11.21
C ALA A 92 14.21 -7.25 -10.24
N ALA A 93 13.69 -6.54 -9.23
CA ALA A 93 12.73 -7.09 -8.28
C ALA A 93 11.41 -7.49 -8.98
N ILE A 94 10.89 -6.66 -9.88
CA ILE A 94 9.68 -6.98 -10.66
C ILE A 94 9.95 -8.17 -11.59
N ALA A 95 11.09 -8.19 -12.29
CA ALA A 95 11.46 -9.28 -13.18
C ALA A 95 11.60 -10.62 -12.43
N ALA A 96 12.21 -10.60 -11.24
CA ALA A 96 12.31 -11.78 -10.38
C ALA A 96 10.93 -12.26 -9.90
N ALA A 97 10.04 -11.34 -9.52
CA ALA A 97 8.67 -11.69 -9.12
C ALA A 97 7.90 -12.35 -10.27
N VAL A 98 7.99 -11.79 -11.49
CA VAL A 98 7.34 -12.36 -12.68
C VAL A 98 7.93 -13.72 -13.03
N TYR A 99 9.25 -13.88 -12.92
CA TYR A 99 9.91 -15.18 -13.13
C TYR A 99 9.38 -16.26 -12.18
N CYS A 100 9.14 -15.91 -10.91
CA CYS A 100 8.54 -16.82 -9.94
C CYS A 100 7.07 -17.18 -10.26
N THR A 101 6.30 -16.28 -10.90
CA THR A 101 4.89 -16.51 -11.20
C THR A 101 4.63 -17.18 -12.55
N GLU A 102 5.40 -16.83 -13.58
CA GLU A 102 5.19 -17.29 -14.97
C GLU A 102 6.22 -18.33 -15.43
N GLY A 103 7.24 -18.62 -14.61
CA GLY A 103 8.32 -19.54 -14.93
C GLY A 103 9.23 -19.02 -16.05
N ALA A 104 10.15 -19.85 -16.53
CA ALA A 104 11.26 -19.50 -17.44
C ALA A 104 10.86 -18.96 -18.84
N SER A 105 9.59 -18.65 -19.08
CA SER A 105 9.06 -18.10 -20.34
C SER A 105 9.51 -16.66 -20.61
N VAL A 106 9.98 -15.92 -19.59
CA VAL A 106 10.42 -14.51 -19.72
C VAL A 106 11.94 -14.43 -19.79
N SER A 107 12.51 -14.71 -20.96
CA SER A 107 13.98 -14.75 -21.15
C SER A 107 14.67 -13.39 -21.19
N ALA A 108 13.96 -12.29 -21.46
CA ALA A 108 14.54 -10.94 -21.45
C ALA A 108 13.47 -9.83 -21.48
N ILE A 109 13.78 -8.68 -20.86
CA ILE A 109 12.95 -7.47 -20.91
C ILE A 109 13.20 -6.74 -22.23
N LYS A 110 12.21 -6.66 -23.12
CA LYS A 110 12.37 -6.03 -24.45
C LYS A 110 12.24 -4.51 -24.43
N SER A 111 11.34 -3.97 -23.62
CA SER A 111 11.14 -2.52 -23.47
C SER A 111 10.33 -2.21 -22.23
N ILE A 112 10.64 -1.09 -21.56
CA ILE A 112 9.86 -0.57 -20.43
C ILE A 112 9.12 0.67 -20.93
N ARG A 113 7.79 0.63 -20.87
CA ARG A 113 6.93 1.75 -21.26
C ARG A 113 5.83 1.87 -20.22
N ARG A 114 5.40 3.10 -19.92
CA ARG A 114 4.18 3.30 -19.13
C ARG A 114 3.02 2.68 -19.91
N SER A 115 2.32 1.75 -19.28
CA SER A 115 1.16 1.12 -19.91
C SER A 115 0.13 2.18 -20.28
N ARG A 116 -0.29 2.21 -21.56
CA ARG A 116 -1.42 3.02 -22.02
C ARG A 116 -2.74 2.56 -21.36
N SER A 117 -2.75 1.34 -20.83
CA SER A 117 -3.80 0.80 -19.95
C SER A 117 -3.74 1.38 -18.52
N ALA A 118 -3.26 2.61 -18.33
CA ALA A 118 -3.47 3.33 -17.09
C ALA A 118 -4.91 3.86 -16.94
N SER A 119 -5.75 3.75 -17.97
CA SER A 119 -7.14 4.21 -17.88
C SER A 119 -8.01 3.34 -16.97
N ARG A 120 -7.67 2.06 -16.76
CA ARG A 120 -8.38 1.16 -15.83
C ARG A 120 -7.37 0.29 -15.09
N SER A 121 -7.42 0.35 -13.77
CA SER A 121 -6.60 -0.50 -12.91
C SER A 121 -6.95 -1.98 -13.14
N ALA A 122 -6.02 -2.89 -12.80
CA ALA A 122 -6.27 -4.33 -12.87
C ALA A 122 -7.54 -4.75 -12.11
N TRP A 123 -7.82 -4.05 -10.99
CA TRP A 123 -9.04 -4.24 -10.20
C TRP A 123 -10.30 -3.75 -10.91
N GLY A 124 -10.21 -2.60 -11.60
CA GLY A 124 -11.30 -2.10 -12.43
C GLY A 124 -11.61 -3.01 -13.62
N MET A 125 -10.61 -3.72 -14.16
CA MET A 125 -10.85 -4.71 -15.21
C MET A 125 -11.43 -6.01 -14.70
N ALA A 126 -10.95 -6.51 -13.56
CA ALA A 126 -11.53 -7.67 -12.89
C ALA A 126 -13.02 -7.45 -12.60
N GLY A 127 -13.40 -6.30 -12.02
CA GLY A 127 -14.80 -6.01 -11.69
C GLY A 127 -15.73 -5.94 -12.91
N VAL A 128 -15.25 -5.44 -14.05
CA VAL A 128 -16.00 -5.42 -15.31
C VAL A 128 -16.15 -6.83 -15.86
N MET A 129 -15.06 -7.61 -15.89
CA MET A 129 -15.09 -8.99 -16.37
C MET A 129 -16.08 -9.85 -15.59
N GLU A 130 -16.14 -9.71 -14.26
CA GLU A 130 -17.10 -10.44 -13.43
C GLU A 130 -18.55 -9.93 -13.58
N ASN A 131 -18.76 -8.61 -13.75
CA ASN A 131 -20.10 -8.06 -13.98
C ASN A 131 -20.66 -8.38 -15.38
N THR A 132 -19.80 -8.64 -16.36
CA THR A 132 -20.22 -8.90 -17.75
C THR A 132 -20.21 -10.38 -18.11
N ARG A 133 -19.95 -11.28 -17.16
CA ARG A 133 -20.08 -12.72 -17.43
C ARG A 133 -21.57 -13.07 -17.57
N PRO A 134 -21.96 -13.81 -18.63
CA PRO A 134 -23.34 -14.27 -18.77
C PRO A 134 -23.68 -15.28 -17.67
N PHE A 135 -24.95 -15.27 -17.25
CA PHE A 135 -25.53 -16.21 -16.30
C PHE A 135 -25.89 -17.55 -16.95
#